data_AF-A0A3W0SPA9-F1
#
_entry.id   AF-A0A3W0SPA9-F1
#
_cell.length_a   1.000
_cell.length_b   1.000
_cell.length_c   1.000
_cell.angle_alpha   90.00
_cell.angle_beta   90.00
_cell.angle_gamma   90.00
#
_symmetry.space_group_name_H-M   'P 1'
#
loop_
_entity.id
_entity.type
_entity.pdbx_description
1 polymer ?
#
loop_
_entity_poly.entity_id
_entity_poly.type
_entity_poly.pdbx_seq_one_letter_code
_entity_poly.pdbx_strand_id
1 'polypeptide(L)'
;MQKNTFTPPTPEQRCAILAEYGKDCEEMVREDKCCKITSLSRSRRWELEQVGAFPRRKYLGRNSCSWLLSDVLWWVHNPPMIDNVNNPYERRKEKALKEAQASNQITNEI
;
A
#
# COMPACT_ATOMS: atom_id res chain seq x y z
N MET A 1 -5.30 9.78 -15.99
CA MET A 1 -5.08 8.33 -15.82
C MET A 1 -5.02 8.07 -14.32
N GLN A 2 -6.00 7.36 -13.75
CA GLN A 2 -6.00 7.03 -12.32
C GLN A 2 -4.86 6.02 -12.05
N LYS A 3 -3.77 6.47 -11.42
CA LYS A 3 -2.56 5.67 -11.14
C LYS A 3 -2.64 5.00 -9.77
N ASN A 4 -3.84 4.69 -9.30
CA ASN A 4 -4.07 4.34 -7.90
C ASN A 4 -4.35 2.86 -7.69
N THR A 5 -4.41 2.09 -8.77
CA THR A 5 -4.76 0.68 -8.74
C THR A 5 -3.55 -0.20 -9.08
N PHE A 6 -3.46 -1.32 -8.37
CA PHE A 6 -2.49 -2.35 -8.65
C PHE A 6 -2.87 -3.08 -9.95
N THR A 7 -1.93 -3.11 -10.90
CA THR A 7 -2.07 -3.91 -12.13
C THR A 7 -1.26 -5.19 -11.97
N PRO A 8 -1.90 -6.38 -12.02
CA PRO A 8 -1.18 -7.64 -11.88
C PRO A 8 -0.23 -7.89 -13.07
N PRO A 9 0.93 -8.53 -12.85
CA PRO A 9 1.86 -8.85 -13.92
C PRO A 9 1.31 -9.91 -14.88
N THR A 10 1.69 -9.77 -16.15
CA THR A 10 1.49 -10.78 -17.20
C THR A 10 2.30 -12.05 -16.90
N PRO A 11 1.97 -13.22 -17.50
CA PRO A 11 2.70 -14.46 -17.25
C PRO A 11 4.22 -14.35 -17.51
N GLU A 12 4.62 -13.66 -18.57
CA GLU A 12 6.04 -13.43 -18.89
C GLU A 12 6.74 -12.59 -17.82
N GLN A 13 6.08 -11.52 -17.36
CA GLN A 13 6.58 -10.68 -16.27
C GLN A 13 6.69 -11.46 -14.94
N ARG A 14 5.76 -12.39 -14.69
CA ARG A 14 5.84 -13.28 -13.51
C ARG A 14 7.06 -14.18 -13.58
N CYS A 15 7.30 -14.83 -14.72
CA CYS A 15 8.47 -15.67 -14.91
C CYS A 15 9.77 -14.85 -14.73
N ALA A 16 9.84 -13.66 -15.32
CA ALA A 16 11.01 -12.79 -15.23
C ALA A 16 11.31 -12.34 -13.79
N ILE A 17 10.30 -11.86 -13.04
CA ILE A 17 10.50 -11.39 -11.67
C ILE A 17 10.81 -12.55 -10.71
N LEU A 18 10.22 -13.73 -10.91
CA LEU A 18 10.56 -14.90 -10.09
C LEU A 18 12.01 -15.35 -10.36
N ALA A 19 12.44 -15.37 -11.62
CA ALA A 19 13.80 -15.71 -11.99
C ALA A 19 14.83 -14.72 -11.41
N GLU A 20 14.54 -13.42 -11.40
CA GLU A 20 15.39 -12.39 -10.78
C GLU A 20 15.63 -12.65 -9.29
N TYR A 21 14.62 -13.18 -8.59
CA TYR A 21 14.68 -13.53 -7.17
C TYR A 21 15.15 -14.98 -6.92
N GLY A 22 15.61 -15.69 -7.96
CA GLY A 22 16.10 -17.08 -7.85
C GLY A 22 15.00 -18.09 -7.52
N LYS A 23 13.79 -17.88 -8.05
CA LYS A 23 12.64 -18.76 -7.85
C LYS A 23 12.24 -19.46 -9.15
N ASP A 24 12.24 -20.78 -9.10
CA ASP A 24 11.87 -21.63 -10.26
C ASP A 24 10.36 -21.76 -10.43
N CYS A 25 9.58 -21.50 -9.37
CA CYS A 25 8.13 -21.63 -9.38
C CYS A 25 7.44 -20.56 -8.53
N GLU A 26 6.15 -20.36 -8.82
CA GLU A 26 5.30 -19.45 -8.06
C GLU A 26 5.07 -20.01 -6.64
N GLU A 27 5.31 -19.17 -5.63
CA GLU A 27 5.09 -19.52 -4.23
C GLU A 27 3.93 -18.71 -3.64
N MET A 28 3.16 -19.36 -2.77
CA MET A 28 2.17 -18.64 -1.96
C MET A 28 2.84 -18.03 -0.74
N VAL A 29 2.80 -16.70 -0.64
CA VAL A 29 3.38 -15.92 0.44
C VAL A 29 2.36 -15.76 1.55
N ARG A 30 2.71 -16.17 2.78
CA ARG A 30 1.91 -15.91 3.98
C ARG A 30 2.20 -14.54 4.58
N GLU A 31 1.40 -14.17 5.58
CA GLU A 31 1.44 -12.86 6.23
C GLU A 31 2.82 -12.46 6.76
N ASP A 32 3.54 -13.39 7.38
CA ASP A 32 4.87 -13.17 7.94
C ASP A 32 5.91 -12.83 6.86
N LYS A 33 5.91 -13.58 5.75
CA LYS A 33 6.78 -13.34 4.61
C LYS A 33 6.35 -12.09 3.83
N CYS A 34 5.05 -11.84 3.70
CA CYS A 34 4.51 -10.63 3.06
C CYS A 34 4.92 -9.36 3.82
N CYS A 35 4.86 -9.41 5.16
CA CYS A 35 5.34 -8.32 6.02
C CYS A 35 6.84 -8.06 5.81
N LYS A 36 7.66 -9.11 5.75
CA LYS A 36 9.11 -8.99 5.50
C LYS A 36 9.43 -8.38 4.13
N ILE A 37 8.70 -8.77 3.09
CA ILE A 37 8.92 -8.27 1.71
C ILE A 37 8.48 -6.81 1.59
N THR A 38 7.28 -6.49 2.09
CA THR A 38 6.66 -5.16 1.87
C THR A 38 7.00 -4.13 2.94
N SER A 39 7.52 -4.57 4.10
CA SER A 39 7.66 -3.76 5.32
C SER A 39 6.38 -3.09 5.81
N LEU A 40 5.22 -3.49 5.29
CA LEU A 40 3.92 -2.92 5.64
C LEU A 40 3.24 -3.72 6.76
N SER A 41 2.63 -2.99 7.70
CA SER A 41 1.75 -3.58 8.70
C SER A 41 0.55 -4.27 8.05
N ARG A 42 -0.05 -5.22 8.77
CA ARG A 42 -1.24 -5.94 8.32
C ARG A 42 -2.40 -4.99 8.01
N SER A 43 -2.65 -4.03 8.90
CA SER A 43 -3.72 -3.04 8.73
C SER A 43 -3.51 -2.19 7.49
N ARG A 44 -2.26 -1.73 7.25
CA ARG A 44 -1.96 -0.94 6.06
C ARG A 44 -2.16 -1.73 4.77
N ARG A 45 -1.72 -2.98 4.72
CA ARG A 45 -1.99 -3.86 3.58
C ARG A 45 -3.48 -4.06 3.37
N TRP A 46 -4.26 -4.27 4.43
CA TRP A 46 -5.72 -4.37 4.32
C TRP A 46 -6.37 -3.10 3.76
N GLU A 47 -5.98 -1.92 4.22
CA GLU A 47 -6.44 -0.64 3.66
C GLU A 47 -6.14 -0.54 2.17
N LEU A 48 -4.90 -0.88 1.77
CA LEU A 48 -4.47 -0.86 0.37
C LEU A 48 -5.24 -1.88 -0.48
N GLU A 49 -5.53 -3.06 0.06
CA GLU A 49 -6.39 -4.05 -0.58
C GLU A 49 -7.81 -3.52 -0.80
N GLN A 50 -8.38 -2.77 0.16
CA GLN A 50 -9.73 -2.19 0.02
C GLN A 50 -9.80 -1.15 -1.09
N VAL A 51 -8.73 -0.35 -1.26
CA VAL A 51 -8.65 0.65 -2.33
C VAL A 51 -8.10 0.09 -3.65
N GLY A 52 -7.82 -1.21 -3.72
CA GLY A 52 -7.29 -1.88 -4.92
C GLY A 52 -5.84 -1.51 -5.25
N ALA A 53 -5.11 -0.89 -4.31
CA ALA A 53 -3.72 -0.47 -4.45
C ALA A 53 -2.72 -1.57 -4.06
N PHE A 54 -3.17 -2.75 -3.63
CA PHE A 54 -2.32 -3.89 -3.24
C PHE A 54 -2.89 -5.19 -3.83
N PRO A 55 -2.06 -6.23 -4.09
CA PRO A 55 -2.53 -7.54 -4.54
C PRO A 55 -3.66 -8.10 -3.66
N ARG A 56 -4.71 -8.62 -4.30
CA ARG A 56 -5.84 -9.22 -3.58
C ARG A 56 -5.43 -10.51 -2.89
N ARG A 57 -5.70 -10.62 -1.59
CA ARG A 57 -5.44 -11.84 -0.82
C ARG A 57 -6.31 -13.02 -1.25
N LYS A 58 -5.71 -14.21 -1.23
CA LYS A 58 -6.37 -15.52 -1.37
C LYS A 58 -6.56 -16.15 0.00
N TYR A 59 -7.78 -16.51 0.34
CA TYR A 59 -8.09 -17.20 1.59
C TYR A 59 -7.79 -18.70 1.45
N LEU A 60 -7.01 -19.22 2.40
CA LEU A 60 -6.72 -20.65 2.54
C LEU A 60 -7.52 -21.26 3.70
N GLY A 61 -8.16 -20.44 4.52
CA GLY A 61 -9.03 -20.84 5.63
C GLY A 61 -9.49 -19.62 6.44
N ARG A 62 -10.21 -19.84 7.54
CA ARG A 62 -10.84 -18.78 8.35
C ARG A 62 -9.88 -17.67 8.79
N ASN A 63 -8.67 -18.05 9.20
CA ASN A 63 -7.64 -17.13 9.72
C ASN A 63 -6.37 -17.16 8.86
N SER A 64 -6.50 -17.58 7.60
CA SER A 64 -5.35 -17.81 6.75
C SER A 64 -5.53 -17.17 5.39
N CYS A 65 -4.63 -16.24 5.08
CA CYS A 65 -4.56 -15.60 3.78
C CYS A 65 -3.16 -15.74 3.19
N SER A 66 -3.08 -15.50 1.88
CA SER A 66 -1.88 -15.65 1.08
C SER A 66 -1.93 -14.77 -0.16
N TRP A 67 -0.77 -14.50 -0.73
CA TRP A 67 -0.61 -13.79 -2.00
C TRP A 67 0.33 -14.59 -2.90
N LEU A 68 0.30 -14.32 -4.20
CA LEU A 68 1.34 -14.83 -5.09
C LEU A 68 2.62 -14.05 -4.85
N LEU A 69 3.75 -14.74 -4.76
CA LEU A 69 5.06 -14.11 -4.57
C LEU A 69 5.31 -13.08 -5.67
N SER A 70 5.05 -13.46 -6.92
CA SER A 70 5.25 -12.55 -8.05
C SER A 70 4.40 -11.28 -7.95
N ASP A 71 3.17 -11.35 -7.42
CA ASP A 71 2.29 -10.18 -7.26
C ASP A 71 2.84 -9.22 -6.20
N VAL A 72 3.30 -9.77 -5.08
CA VAL A 72 3.89 -8.97 -3.99
C VAL A 72 5.19 -8.33 -4.45
N LEU A 73 6.05 -9.07 -5.14
CA LEU A 73 7.28 -8.53 -5.71
C LEU A 73 6.96 -7.46 -6.75
N TRP A 74 6.05 -7.72 -7.68
CA TRP A 74 5.66 -6.74 -8.71
C TRP A 74 5.15 -5.44 -8.10
N TRP A 75 4.36 -5.53 -7.04
CA TRP A 75 3.89 -4.38 -6.29
C TRP A 75 5.03 -3.59 -5.63
N VAL A 76 6.06 -4.26 -5.10
CA VAL A 76 7.24 -3.59 -4.50
C VAL A 76 8.03 -2.82 -5.56
N HIS A 77 8.18 -3.37 -6.77
CA HIS A 77 8.88 -2.69 -7.86
C HIS A 77 8.03 -1.56 -8.49
N ASN A 78 6.71 -1.70 -8.49
CA ASN A 78 5.79 -0.78 -9.15
C ASN A 78 4.60 -0.43 -8.25
N PRO A 79 4.83 0.22 -7.09
CA PRO A 79 3.74 0.59 -6.21
C PRO A 79 2.86 1.64 -6.89
N PRO A 80 1.52 1.49 -6.85
CA PRO A 80 0.63 2.50 -7.38
C PRO A 80 0.76 3.79 -6.57
N MET A 81 0.45 4.92 -7.20
CA MET A 81 0.35 6.19 -6.49
C MET A 81 -0.87 6.14 -5.57
N ILE A 82 -0.64 6.32 -4.27
CA ILE A 82 -1.71 6.34 -3.29
C ILE A 82 -2.03 7.79 -3.00
N ASP A 83 -3.23 8.24 -3.35
CA ASP A 83 -3.73 9.55 -2.95
C ASP A 83 -4.08 9.56 -1.45
N ASN A 84 -4.09 10.74 -0.85
CA ASN A 84 -4.49 10.94 0.57
C ASN A 84 -3.62 10.19 1.59
N VAL A 85 -2.30 10.13 1.36
CA VAL A 85 -1.38 9.62 2.38
C VAL A 85 -1.47 10.48 3.63
N ASN A 86 -1.74 9.85 4.76
CA ASN A 86 -1.79 10.51 6.06
C ASN A 86 -0.39 10.98 6.48
N ASN A 87 -0.01 12.18 6.05
CA ASN A 87 1.26 12.80 6.40
C ASN A 87 1.11 13.58 7.72
N PRO A 88 1.83 13.19 8.81
CA PRO A 88 1.76 13.90 10.07
C PRO A 88 2.24 15.36 9.97
N TYR A 89 3.11 15.68 8.99
CA TYR A 89 3.56 17.04 8.74
C TYR A 89 2.44 17.93 8.22
N GLU A 90 1.75 17.52 7.15
CA GLU A 90 0.63 18.28 6.58
C GLU A 90 -0.48 18.47 7.61
N ARG A 91 -0.81 17.43 8.40
CA ARG A 91 -1.79 17.54 9.47
C ARG A 91 -1.42 18.59 10.53
N ARG A 92 -0.15 18.63 10.94
CA ARG A 92 0.35 19.64 11.89
C ARG A 92 0.29 21.04 11.29
N LYS A 93 0.66 21.18 10.01
CA LYS A 93 0.59 22.43 9.26
C LYS A 93 -0.85 22.94 9.12
N GLU A 94 -1.80 22.07 8.77
CA GLU A 94 -3.23 22.41 8.70
C GLU A 94 -3.79 22.85 10.06
N LYS A 95 -3.39 22.17 11.14
CA LYS A 95 -3.79 22.54 12.51
C LYS A 95 -3.28 23.93 12.88
N ALA A 96 -1.98 24.20 12.63
CA ALA A 96 -1.38 25.50 12.88
C ALA A 96 -2.03 26.61 12.04
N LEU A 97 -2.36 26.34 10.77
CA LEU A 97 -3.05 27.30 9.90
C LEU A 97 -4.45 27.63 10.43
N LYS A 98 -5.21 26.62 10.87
CA LYS A 98 -6.55 26.81 11.47
C LYS A 98 -6.48 27.61 12.77
N GLU A 99 -5.48 27.35 13.60
CA GLU A 99 -5.25 28.10 14.85
C GLU A 99 -4.90 29.57 14.57
N ALA A 100 -4.00 29.84 13.63
CA ALA A 100 -3.67 31.21 13.23
C ALA A 100 -4.87 31.96 12.62
N GLN A 101 -5.69 31.27 11.81
CA GLN A 101 -6.92 31.84 11.25
C GLN A 101 -7.94 32.18 12.35
N ALA A 102 -8.13 31.30 13.33
CA ALA A 102 -9.03 31.54 14.45
C ALA A 102 -8.57 32.73 15.31
N SER A 103 -7.26 32.86 15.58
CA SER A 103 -6.71 34.00 16.30
C SER A 103 -6.91 35.33 15.58
N ASN A 104 -6.70 35.36 14.25
CA ASN A 104 -6.88 36.57 13.44
C ASN A 104 -8.35 37.01 13.37
N GLN A 105 -9.29 36.05 13.40
CA GLN A 105 -10.72 36.36 13.38
C GLN A 105 -11.19 36.98 14.71
N ILE A 106 -10.68 36.50 15.85
CA ILE A 106 -10.95 37.09 17.17
C ILE A 106 -10.42 38.51 17.28
N THR A 107 -9.22 38.80 16.76
CA THR A 107 -8.64 40.15 16.78
C THR A 107 -9.36 41.16 15.90
N ASN A 108 -10.11 40.71 14.89
CA ASN A 108 -10.87 41.59 14.00
C ASN A 108 -12.30 41.86 14.50
N GLU A 109 -12.76 41.14 15.53
CA GLU A 109 -14.08 41.31 16.15
C GLU A 109 -14.03 42.13 17.46
N ILE A 110 -12.82 42.55 17.89
CA ILE A 110 -12.57 43.49 19.00
C ILE A 110 -12.19 44.86 18.41
#